data_AF-A0A3C1L6Q2-F1
#
_entry.id   AF-A0A3C1L6Q2-F1
#
_cell.length_a   1.000
_cell.length_b   1.000
_cell.length_c   1.000
_cell.angle_alpha   90.00
_cell.angle_beta   90.00
_cell.angle_gamma   90.00
#
_symmetry.space_group_name_H-M   'P 1'
#
loop_
_entity.id
_entity.type
_entity.pdbx_description
1 polymer ?
#
loop_
_entity_poly.entity_id
_entity_poly.type
_entity_poly.pdbx_seq_one_letter_code
_entity_poly.pdbx_strand_id
1 'polypeptide(L)'
;ASGAKGFTALAVMSLVEEGVLSLSTTARSLLGADLPLIDDGVTVEQLLAHTSGIGDYLDEEAGGDVLDYAMSIPVHLLSEPEGYLPALDGFPSKAAPGEQWAYNNSA
;
A
#
# COMPACT_ATOMS: atom_id res chain seq x y z
N ALA A 1 -10.97 -9.47 0.91
CA ALA A 1 -10.70 -9.31 2.36
C ALA A 1 -9.20 -9.46 2.61
N SER A 2 -8.72 -8.96 3.75
CA SER A 2 -7.29 -8.86 4.09
C SER A 2 -6.50 -10.16 4.13
N GLY A 3 -7.16 -11.33 4.21
CA GLY A 3 -6.49 -12.63 4.08
C GLY A 3 -5.76 -12.82 2.74
N ALA A 4 -6.13 -12.08 1.69
CA ALA A 4 -5.43 -12.12 0.41
C ALA A 4 -4.00 -11.55 0.45
N LYS A 5 -3.68 -10.68 1.42
CA LYS A 5 -2.34 -10.09 1.57
C LYS A 5 -1.25 -11.16 1.77
N GLY A 6 -1.59 -12.31 2.36
CA GLY A 6 -0.66 -13.44 2.47
C GLY A 6 -0.25 -14.01 1.12
N PHE A 7 -1.15 -14.07 0.14
CA PHE A 7 -0.81 -14.49 -1.23
C PHE A 7 0.02 -13.44 -1.96
N THR A 8 -0.28 -12.15 -1.77
CA THR A 8 0.54 -11.06 -2.30
C THR A 8 1.96 -11.14 -1.75
N ALA A 9 2.12 -11.31 -0.43
CA ALA A 9 3.43 -11.47 0.20
C ALA A 9 4.19 -12.69 -0.33
N LEU A 10 3.51 -13.82 -0.53
CA LEU A 10 4.12 -15.02 -1.12
C LEU A 10 4.62 -14.75 -2.56
N ALA A 11 3.82 -14.08 -3.38
CA ALA A 11 4.22 -13.75 -4.75
C ALA A 11 5.42 -12.81 -4.78
N VAL A 12 5.43 -11.76 -3.95
CA VAL A 12 6.56 -10.83 -3.83
C VAL A 12 7.82 -11.54 -3.34
N MET A 13 7.71 -12.39 -2.31
CA MET A 13 8.86 -13.15 -1.80
C MET A 13 9.40 -14.16 -2.81
N SER A 14 8.56 -14.72 -3.68
CA SER A 14 9.01 -15.58 -4.79
C SER A 14 9.87 -14.80 -5.78
N LEU A 15 9.49 -13.56 -6.11
CA LEU A 15 10.31 -12.68 -6.96
C LEU A 15 11.61 -12.25 -6.27
N VAL A 16 11.62 -12.13 -4.94
CA VAL A 16 12.84 -11.89 -4.17
C VAL A 16 13.77 -13.11 -4.22
N GLU A 17 13.23 -14.31 -4.07
CA GLU A 17 14.00 -15.56 -4.17
C GLU A 17 14.61 -15.74 -5.57
N GLU A 18 13.87 -15.38 -6.62
CA GLU A 18 14.35 -15.41 -8.01
C GLU A 18 15.32 -14.28 -8.35
N GLY A 19 15.55 -13.32 -7.43
CA GLY A 19 16.44 -12.18 -7.64
C GLY A 19 15.91 -11.13 -8.61
N VAL A 20 14.62 -11.17 -8.93
CA VAL A 20 13.94 -10.18 -9.80
C VAL A 20 13.84 -8.82 -9.09
N LEU A 21 13.63 -8.84 -7.77
CA LEU A 21 13.68 -7.67 -6.90
C LEU A 21 14.28 -8.03 -5.55
N SER A 22 14.55 -7.04 -4.70
CA SER A 22 15.01 -7.23 -3.33
C SER A 22 14.05 -6.58 -2.33
N LEU A 23 14.11 -7.01 -1.07
CA LEU A 23 13.38 -6.35 0.02
C LEU A 23 13.74 -4.86 0.19
N SER A 24 14.96 -4.47 -0.19
CA SER A 24 15.43 -3.08 -0.22
C SER A 24 15.05 -2.32 -1.49
N THR A 25 14.40 -2.95 -2.47
CA THR A 25 13.93 -2.27 -3.68
C THR A 25 12.91 -1.22 -3.29
N THR A 26 13.10 0.01 -3.77
CA THR A 26 12.19 1.12 -3.47
C THR A 26 10.93 1.03 -4.31
N ALA A 27 9.77 1.34 -3.72
CA ALA A 27 8.51 1.41 -4.45
C ALA A 27 8.60 2.40 -5.62
N ARG A 28 9.27 3.55 -5.42
CA ARG A 28 9.49 4.55 -6.46
C ARG A 28 10.29 4.01 -7.66
N SER A 29 11.27 3.13 -7.44
CA SER A 29 12.02 2.52 -8.54
C SER A 29 11.18 1.61 -9.44
N LEU A 30 10.07 1.08 -8.92
CA LEU A 30 9.16 0.19 -9.66
C LEU A 30 7.98 0.94 -10.27
N LEU A 31 7.40 1.89 -9.53
CA LEU A 31 6.13 2.56 -9.84
C LEU A 31 6.31 3.99 -10.36
N GLY A 32 7.53 4.54 -10.31
CA GLY A 32 7.83 5.86 -10.86
C GLY A 32 6.95 6.96 -10.28
N ALA A 33 6.14 7.58 -11.13
CA ALA A 33 5.25 8.69 -10.79
C ALA A 33 3.80 8.27 -10.51
N ASP A 34 3.47 6.97 -10.61
CA ASP A 34 2.11 6.47 -10.43
C ASP A 34 1.61 6.63 -8.98
N LEU A 35 2.56 6.71 -8.04
CA LEU A 35 2.32 7.06 -6.64
C LEU A 35 3.04 8.38 -6.30
N PRO A 36 2.44 9.56 -6.55
CA PRO A 36 3.13 10.83 -6.39
C PRO A 36 3.46 11.16 -4.92
N LEU A 37 2.65 10.69 -3.96
CA LEU A 37 2.81 10.98 -2.53
C LEU A 37 3.72 10.00 -1.79
N ILE A 38 4.18 8.92 -2.43
CA ILE A 38 5.06 7.95 -1.78
C ILE A 38 6.44 8.55 -1.51
N ASP A 39 6.98 8.33 -0.32
CA ASP A 39 8.35 8.73 0.00
C ASP A 39 9.36 7.88 -0.81
N ASP A 40 10.41 8.52 -1.33
CA ASP A 40 11.45 7.88 -2.16
C ASP A 40 12.16 6.72 -1.44
N GLY A 41 12.18 6.75 -0.11
CA GLY A 41 12.79 5.73 0.75
C GLY A 41 11.90 4.53 1.06
N VAL A 42 10.62 4.52 0.67
CA VAL A 42 9.74 3.37 0.93
C VAL A 42 10.22 2.13 0.19
N THR A 43 10.50 1.06 0.93
CA THR A 43 10.94 -0.22 0.38
C THR A 43 9.83 -1.26 0.31
N VAL A 44 10.04 -2.30 -0.50
CA VAL A 44 9.16 -3.48 -0.58
C VAL A 44 8.99 -4.13 0.81
N GLU A 45 10.05 -4.23 1.60
CA GLU A 45 9.96 -4.76 2.98
C GLU A 45 9.00 -3.95 3.84
N GLN A 46 9.07 -2.62 3.78
CA GLN A 46 8.24 -1.74 4.59
C GLN A 46 6.76 -1.78 4.17
N LEU A 47 6.47 -1.99 2.89
CA LEU A 47 5.10 -2.24 2.42
C LEU A 47 4.57 -3.56 3.00
N LEU A 48 5.32 -4.66 2.84
CA LEU A 48 4.93 -5.98 3.33
C LEU A 48 4.79 -6.03 4.87
N ALA A 49 5.58 -5.25 5.59
CA ALA A 49 5.62 -5.23 7.05
C ALA A 49 4.70 -4.17 7.68
N HIS A 50 3.95 -3.39 6.89
CA HIS A 50 3.12 -2.30 7.37
C HIS A 50 3.89 -1.22 8.16
N THR A 51 5.11 -0.90 7.70
CA THR A 51 5.98 0.15 8.26
C THR A 51 6.37 1.23 7.24
N SER A 52 5.73 1.26 6.08
CA SER A 52 6.01 2.22 5.00
C SER A 52 5.60 3.65 5.32
N GLY A 53 4.63 3.84 6.21
CA GLY A 53 4.11 5.16 6.56
C GLY A 53 3.26 5.83 5.46
N ILE A 54 2.95 5.14 4.36
CA ILE A 54 2.13 5.71 3.26
C ILE A 54 0.70 6.05 3.72
N GLY A 55 0.00 6.87 2.94
CA GLY A 55 -1.43 7.10 3.13
C GLY A 55 -2.24 5.82 3.06
N ASP A 56 -3.45 5.81 3.64
CA ASP A 56 -4.33 4.65 3.57
C ASP A 56 -5.72 5.05 3.06
N TYR A 57 -6.12 4.55 1.89
CA TYR A 57 -7.44 4.81 1.32
C TYR A 57 -8.58 4.19 2.15
N LEU A 58 -8.25 3.23 3.03
CA LEU A 58 -9.21 2.57 3.92
C LEU A 58 -8.58 2.36 5.30
N ASP A 59 -8.51 3.45 6.07
CA ASP A 59 -7.97 3.46 7.43
C ASP A 59 -8.93 2.83 8.43
N GLU A 60 -8.70 1.55 8.76
CA GLU A 60 -9.51 0.79 9.72
C GLU A 60 -9.37 1.32 11.16
N GLU A 61 -8.32 2.07 11.46
CA GLU A 61 -8.09 2.65 12.79
C GLU A 61 -8.78 4.01 12.98
N ALA A 62 -9.33 4.60 11.91
CA ALA A 62 -10.03 5.89 11.95
C ALA A 62 -11.40 5.85 12.67
N GLY A 63 -11.85 4.67 13.12
CA GLY A 63 -13.03 4.53 13.98
C GLY A 63 -14.39 4.57 13.26
N GLY A 64 -14.42 4.29 11.95
CA GLY A 64 -15.66 4.18 11.17
C GLY A 64 -16.49 2.92 11.50
N ASP A 65 -17.79 2.98 11.23
CA ASP A 65 -18.70 1.83 11.35
C ASP A 65 -18.58 0.93 10.10
N VAL A 66 -18.81 -0.38 10.25
CA VAL A 66 -18.81 -1.36 9.14
C VAL A 66 -19.88 -1.02 8.08
N LEU A 67 -20.91 -0.28 8.45
CA LEU A 67 -21.97 0.18 7.55
C LEU A 67 -21.64 1.51 6.84
N ASP A 68 -20.54 2.17 7.19
CA ASP A 68 -20.16 3.43 6.57
C ASP A 68 -19.78 3.25 5.10
N TYR A 69 -20.07 4.27 4.31
CA TYR A 69 -19.59 4.33 2.94
C TYR A 69 -18.08 4.59 2.95
N ALA A 70 -17.31 3.51 2.87
CA ALA A 70 -15.89 3.55 3.16
C ALA A 70 -15.00 4.01 1.98
N MET A 71 -15.49 3.93 0.74
CA MET A 71 -14.69 4.27 -0.44
C MET A 71 -14.95 5.70 -0.92
N SER A 72 -13.89 6.46 -1.20
CA SER A 72 -13.98 7.82 -1.76
C SER A 72 -14.35 7.85 -3.25
N ILE A 73 -14.25 6.70 -3.94
CA ILE A 73 -14.53 6.55 -5.37
C ILE A 73 -15.52 5.41 -5.67
N PRO A 74 -16.22 5.41 -6.81
CA PRO A 74 -17.17 4.35 -7.16
C PRO A 74 -16.49 2.97 -7.25
N VAL A 75 -16.97 2.01 -6.44
CA VAL A 75 -16.36 0.67 -6.31
C VAL A 75 -16.27 -0.13 -7.61
N HIS A 76 -17.08 0.17 -8.62
CA HIS A 76 -17.00 -0.50 -9.92
C HIS A 76 -15.76 -0.10 -10.74
N LEU A 77 -15.04 0.95 -10.34
CA LEU A 77 -13.76 1.36 -10.91
C LEU A 77 -12.57 0.60 -10.29
N LEU A 78 -12.81 -0.17 -9.21
CA LEU A 78 -11.79 -0.89 -8.44
C LEU A 78 -11.58 -2.33 -8.93
N SER A 79 -11.73 -2.56 -10.24
CA SER A 79 -11.59 -3.89 -10.86
C SER A 79 -10.14 -4.29 -11.10
N GLU A 80 -9.23 -3.31 -11.14
CA GLU A 80 -7.79 -3.47 -11.40
C GLU A 80 -6.99 -2.65 -10.37
N PRO A 81 -5.72 -3.02 -10.05
CA PRO A 81 -4.90 -2.32 -9.07
C PRO A 81 -4.75 -0.82 -9.35
N GLU A 82 -4.58 -0.43 -10.60
CA GLU A 82 -4.41 0.97 -11.03
C GLU A 82 -5.66 1.82 -10.72
N GLY A 83 -6.83 1.20 -10.64
CA GLY A 83 -8.08 1.84 -10.23
C GLY A 83 -8.06 2.36 -8.79
N TYR A 84 -7.13 1.90 -7.95
CA TYR A 84 -6.95 2.37 -6.57
C TYR A 84 -6.03 3.60 -6.47
N LEU A 85 -5.26 3.94 -7.50
CA LEU A 85 -4.36 5.10 -7.46
C LEU A 85 -5.11 6.42 -7.16
N PRO A 86 -6.28 6.70 -7.78
CA PRO A 86 -7.07 7.87 -7.43
C PRO A 86 -7.74 7.77 -6.05
N ALA A 87 -7.97 6.56 -5.53
CA ALA A 87 -8.52 6.38 -4.17
C ALA A 87 -7.49 6.72 -3.10
N LEU A 88 -6.21 6.51 -3.39
CA LEU A 88 -5.09 6.87 -2.53
C LEU A 88 -4.72 8.36 -2.63
N ASP A 89 -5.13 9.04 -3.71
CA ASP A 89 -4.98 10.48 -3.82
C ASP A 89 -5.73 11.20 -2.69
N GLY A 90 -5.09 12.22 -2.12
CA GLY A 90 -5.60 12.93 -0.94
C GLY A 90 -5.29 12.29 0.43
N PHE A 91 -4.64 11.13 0.47
CA PHE A 91 -4.15 10.52 1.70
C PHE A 91 -2.63 10.69 1.83
N PRO A 92 -2.15 11.73 2.55
CA PRO A 92 -0.71 11.94 2.74
C PRO A 92 -0.10 10.83 3.60
N SER A 93 1.21 10.66 3.47
CA SER A 93 1.99 9.77 4.34
C SER A 93 1.78 10.13 5.82
N LYS A 94 1.54 9.11 6.65
CA LYS A 94 1.27 9.21 8.08
C LYS A 94 2.55 9.31 8.92
N ALA A 95 3.68 8.80 8.43
CA ALA A 95 4.98 8.81 9.10
C ALA A 95 6.13 8.61 8.10
N ALA A 96 7.37 8.81 8.55
CA ALA A 96 8.53 8.47 7.73
C ALA A 96 8.67 6.94 7.56
N PRO A 97 9.27 6.46 6.45
CA PRO A 97 9.45 5.03 6.22
C PRO A 97 10.25 4.35 7.35
N GLY A 98 9.67 3.31 7.94
CA GLY A 98 10.27 2.53 9.04
C GLY A 98 10.09 3.13 10.44
N GLU A 99 9.45 4.29 10.59
CA GLU A 99 9.32 4.97 11.88
C GLU A 99 8.30 4.29 12.81
N GLN A 100 7.19 3.81 12.26
CA GLN A 100 6.11 3.18 13.01
C GLN A 100 5.46 2.04 12.24
N TRP A 101 4.86 1.11 12.98
CA TRP A 101 3.95 0.11 12.43
C TRP A 101 2.52 0.67 12.43
N ALA A 102 1.83 0.54 11.29
CA ALA A 102 0.41 0.84 11.18
C ALA A 102 -0.18 -0.02 10.06
N TYR A 103 -1.21 -0.82 10.38
CA TYR A 103 -1.90 -1.62 9.37
C TYR A 103 -2.38 -0.71 8.25
N ASN A 104 -2.10 -1.09 7.00
CA ASN A 104 -2.36 -0.23 5.85
C ASN A 104 -2.85 -1.04 4.67
N ASN A 105 -4.03 -0.70 4.13
CA ASN A 105 -4.62 -1.39 2.98
C ASN A 105 -4.01 -0.99 1.63
N SER A 106 -3.35 0.16 1.59
CA SER A 106 -2.68 0.72 0.42
C SER A 106 -1.25 0.21 0.24
N ALA A 107 -0.71 -0.50 1.24
CA ALA A 107 0.61 -1.12 1.23
C ALA A 107 0.57 -2.52 0.58
#